data_AF-K2DHS9-F1
#
_entry.id   AF-K2DHS9-F1
#
_cell.length_a   1.000
_cell.length_b   1.000
_cell.length_c   1.000
_cell.angle_alpha   90.00
_cell.angle_beta   90.00
_cell.angle_gamma   90.00
#
_symmetry.space_group_name_H-M   'P 1'
#
loop_
_entity.id
_entity.type
_entity.pdbx_description
1 polymer ?
#
loop_
_entity_poly.entity_id
_entity_poly.type
_entity_poly.pdbx_seq_one_letter_code
_entity_poly.pdbx_strand_id
1 'polypeptide(L)' 'LHLAPHTLAQELAQLAPDRHCPIYITHTKPSETELIVEEIRRFDAITPHGQHASHDIRWLQAGDVFDL' A
#
# COMPACT_ATOMS: atom_id res chain seq x y z
N LEU A 1 6.96 -11.98 -10.57
CA LEU A 1 6.47 -10.68 -11.06
C LEU A 1 6.36 -9.77 -9.84
N HIS A 2 7.11 -8.68 -9.76
CA HIS A 2 6.94 -7.67 -8.70
C HIS A 2 6.13 -6.50 -9.28
N LEU A 3 5.17 -5.98 -8.53
CA LEU A 3 4.51 -4.74 -8.93
C LEU A 3 5.49 -3.57 -8.80
N ALA A 4 5.48 -2.68 -9.78
CA ALA A 4 6.14 -1.40 -9.64
C ALA A 4 5.36 -0.52 -8.64
N PRO A 5 6.03 0.39 -7.90
CA PRO A 5 5.37 1.24 -6.90
C PRO A 5 4.14 2.01 -7.40
N HIS A 6 4.22 2.55 -8.62
CA HIS A 6 3.09 3.28 -9.23
C HIS A 6 1.89 2.36 -9.53
N THR A 7 2.15 1.13 -9.99
CA THR A 7 1.09 0.14 -10.25
C THR A 7 0.43 -0.28 -8.95
N LEU A 8 1.21 -0.46 -7.88
CA LEU A 8 0.66 -0.76 -6.56
C LEU A 8 -0.29 0.35 -6.08
N ALA A 9 0.08 1.62 -6.19
CA ALA A 9 -0.80 2.73 -5.82
C ALA A 9 -2.12 2.73 -6.61
N GLN A 10 -2.08 2.41 -7.91
CA GLN A 10 -3.27 2.30 -8.75
C GLN A 10 -4.18 1.12 -8.36
N GLU A 11 -3.61 -0.01 -7.96
CA GLU A 11 -4.39 -1.16 -7.48
C GLU A 11 -5.03 -0.86 -6.13
N LEU A 12 -4.33 -0.18 -5.22
CA LEU A 12 -4.88 0.25 -3.94
C LEU A 12 -6.11 1.16 -4.12
N ALA A 13 -6.06 2.06 -5.10
CA ALA A 13 -7.17 2.95 -5.43
C ALA A 13 -8.47 2.23 -5.82
N GLN A 14 -8.37 0.99 -6.29
CA GLN A 14 -9.53 0.18 -6.68
C GLN A 14 -10.17 -0.54 -5.49
N LEU A 15 -9.51 -0.56 -4.33
CA LEU A 15 -10.08 -1.10 -3.10
C LEU A 15 -11.23 -0.19 -2.64
N ALA A 16 -12.34 -0.80 -2.23
CA ALA A 16 -13.52 -0.06 -1.78
C ALA A 16 -13.17 0.80 -0.55
N PRO A 17 -13.21 2.13 -0.63
CA PRO A 17 -12.79 3.02 0.45
C PRO A 17 -13.68 2.88 1.70
N ASP A 18 -14.90 2.38 1.53
CA ASP A 18 -15.87 2.19 2.61
C ASP A 18 -15.63 0.91 3.42
N ARG A 19 -14.65 0.07 3.03
CA ARG A 19 -14.29 -1.16 3.74
C ARG A 19 -12.90 -1.01 4.34
N HIS A 20 -12.84 -1.03 5.67
CA HIS A 20 -11.58 -1.07 6.39
C HIS A 20 -10.88 -2.42 6.12
N CYS A 21 -9.88 -2.41 5.26
CA CYS A 21 -9.10 -3.58 4.87
C CYS A 21 -7.62 -3.29 5.15
N PRO A 22 -7.01 -3.87 6.20
CA PRO A 22 -5.58 -3.70 6.43
C PRO A 22 -4.81 -4.41 5.33
N ILE A 23 -3.87 -3.70 4.69
CA ILE A 23 -3.07 -4.19 3.58
C ILE A 23 -1.68 -4.55 4.09
N TYR A 24 -1.30 -5.81 3.91
CA TYR A 24 0.01 -6.31 4.30
C TYR A 24 0.89 -6.48 3.06
N ILE A 25 2.03 -5.79 3.03
CA ILE A 25 3.01 -5.87 1.97
C ILE A 25 4.19 -6.72 2.44
N THR A 26 4.49 -7.79 1.70
CA THR A 26 5.64 -8.67 1.89
C THR A 26 6.58 -8.58 0.69
N HIS A 27 7.83 -9.04 0.85
CA HIS A 27 8.75 -9.26 -0.28
C HIS A 27 9.03 -8.01 -1.14
N THR A 28 9.21 -6.84 -0.51
CA THR A 28 9.78 -5.66 -1.16
C THR A 28 11.31 -5.71 -1.12
N LYS A 29 11.99 -5.18 -2.13
CA LYS A 29 13.41 -4.90 -1.96
C LYS A 29 13.55 -3.76 -0.94
N PRO A 30 14.53 -3.79 -0.03
CA PRO A 30 14.72 -2.74 0.95
C PRO A 30 14.82 -1.34 0.32
N SER A 31 15.44 -1.24 -0.86
CA SER A 31 15.58 -0.01 -1.64
C SER A 31 14.28 0.51 -2.26
N GLU A 32 13.23 -0.32 -2.33
CA GLU A 32 11.94 0.01 -2.97
C GLU A 32 10.87 0.38 -1.94
N THR A 33 11.07 0.05 -0.65
CA THR A 33 10.10 0.35 0.42
C THR A 33 9.81 1.85 0.54
N GLU A 34 10.85 2.69 0.56
CA GLU A 34 10.69 4.14 0.66
C GLU A 34 9.96 4.71 -0.57
N LEU A 35 10.28 4.20 -1.77
CA LEU A 35 9.62 4.59 -3.02
C LEU A 35 8.13 4.19 -3.04
N ILE A 36 7.79 3.02 -2.49
CA ILE A 36 6.40 2.58 -2.35
C ILE A 36 5.63 3.52 -1.42
N VAL A 37 6.20 3.86 -0.25
CA VAL A 37 5.58 4.78 0.70
C VAL A 37 5.37 6.16 0.07
N GLU A 38 6.37 6.68 -0.65
CA GLU A 38 6.25 7.99 -1.29
C GLU A 38 5.18 8.01 -2.36
N GLU A 39 5.12 6.98 -3.22
CA GLU A 39 4.17 6.94 -4.32
C GLU A 39 2.72 6.76 -3.83
N ILE A 40 2.52 5.96 -2.78
CA ILE A 40 1.19 5.82 -2.14
C ILE A 40 0.76 7.17 -1.54
N ARG A 41 1.64 7.85 -0.80
CA ARG A 41 1.32 9.17 -0.22
C ARG A 41 1.02 10.22 -1.29
N ARG A 42 1.80 10.23 -2.37
CA ARG A 42 1.58 11.12 -3.51
C ARG A 42 0.22 10.84 -4.15
N PHE A 43 -0.12 9.57 -4.31
CA PHE A 43 -1.39 9.14 -4.89
C PHE A 43 -2.59 9.49 -4.00
N ASP A 44 -2.49 9.26 -2.68
CA ASP A 44 -3.53 9.64 -1.70
C ASP A 44 -3.76 11.15 -1.68
N ALA A 45 -2.70 11.96 -1.82
CA ALA A 45 -2.78 13.42 -1.84
C ALA A 45 -3.49 13.99 -3.08
N ILE A 46 -3.39 13.32 -4.24
CA ILE A 46 -4.00 13.78 -5.50
C ILE A 46 -5.39 13.17 -5.75
N THR A 47 -5.77 12.15 -4.99
CA THR A 47 -7.04 11.45 -5.17
C THR A 47 -8.12 12.07 -4.29
N PRO A 48 -9.22 12.61 -4.84
CA PRO A 48 -10.25 13.29 -4.07
C PRO A 48 -10.99 12.41 -3.04
N HIS A 49 -10.86 11.08 -3.15
CA HIS A 49 -11.34 10.10 -2.16
C HIS A 49 -10.35 9.85 -1.00
N GLY A 50 -9.13 10.40 -1.07
CA GLY A 50 -8.00 10.14 -0.16
C GLY A 50 -8.14 10.68 1.27
N GLN A 51 -9.18 11.47 1.56
CA GLN A 51 -9.45 11.93 2.94
C GLN A 51 -10.11 10.85 3.82
N HIS A 52 -10.74 9.84 3.22
CA HIS A 52 -11.27 8.66 3.93
C HIS A 52 -10.54 7.35 3.58
N ALA A 53 -9.71 7.34 2.54
CA ALA A 53 -9.02 6.15 2.05
C ALA A 53 -7.54 6.10 2.47
N SER A 54 -7.21 6.52 3.70
CA SER A 54 -5.87 6.25 4.23
C SER A 54 -5.74 4.74 4.41
N HIS A 55 -5.09 4.09 3.44
CA HIS A 55 -4.87 2.66 3.46
C HIS A 55 -4.01 2.31 4.69
N ASP A 56 -4.51 1.43 5.56
CA ASP A 56 -3.73 0.88 6.68
C ASP A 56 -2.72 -0.13 6.11
N ILE A 57 -1.57 0.39 5.66
CA ILE A 57 -0.51 -0.39 5.04
C ILE A 57 0.51 -0.78 6.09
N ARG A 58 0.81 -2.08 6.13
CA ARG A 58 1.76 -2.69 7.06
C ARG A 58 2.78 -3.51 6.29
N TRP A 59 4.05 -3.36 6.63
CA TRP A 59 5.12 -4.16 6.04
C TRP A 59 5.42 -5.34 6.93
N LEU A 60 5.36 -6.53 6.34
CA LEU A 60 5.80 -7.74 7.01
C LEU A 60 7.26 -8.02 6.66
N GLN A 61 8.07 -8.22 7.69
CA GLN A 61 9.46 -8.62 7.59
C GLN A 61 9.59 -10.15 7.39
N ALA A 62 10.75 -10.58 6.92
CA ALA A 62 11.04 -12.00 6.80
C ALA A 62 11.00 -12.66 8.19
N GLY A 63 10.07 -13.59 8.37
CA GLY A 63 9.83 -14.28 9.64
C GLY A 63 8.60 -13.81 10.41
N ASP A 64 7.93 -12.73 9.98
CA ASP A 64 6.64 -12.34 10.54
C ASP A 64 5.57 -13.38 10.19
N VAL A 65 4.72 -13.71 11.16
CA VAL A 65 3.58 -14.60 10.99
C VAL A 65 2.32 -13.75 10.89
N PHE A 66 1.58 -13.93 9.80
CA PHE A 66 0.28 -13.30 9.62
C PHE A 66 -0.82 -14.21 10.20
N ASP A 67 -1.38 -13.80 11.34
CA ASP A 67 -2.58 -14.43 11.93
C ASP A 67 -3.83 -13.72 11.41
N LEU A 68 -4.74 -14.49 10.78
CA LEU A 68 -5.96 -14.03 10.11
C LEU A 68 -7.20 -14.18 11.01
#